data_AF-A0A8H7YAJ7-F1
#
_entry.id   AF-A0A8H7YAJ7-F1
#
_cell.length_a   1.000
_cell.length_b   1.000
_cell.length_c   1.000
_cell.angle_alpha   90.00
_cell.angle_beta   90.00
_cell.angle_gamma   90.00
#
_symmetry.space_group_name_H-M   'P 1'
#
loop_
_entity.id
_entity.type
_entity.pdbx_description
1 polymer ?
#
loop_
_entity_poly.entity_id
_entity_poly.type
_entity_poly.pdbx_seq_one_letter_code
_entity_poly.pdbx_strand_id
1 'polypeptide(L)'
;MGDRWRPSLLGSSTYIWYPLSWNTGVPQIVAADVWSVNLAAGTYAASSGTVYEAENGVISGSATIPSSSSFSGGKAVGYLGKGGSVTINVQGIGASQWVSLYYANGDSTWRNTTVSVNGGTSILVDQPNTGGGNVVLSVPVKLNLRSGANSITFAANQNTYAADLDKIVVYTAS
;
A
#
# COMPACT_ATOMS: atom_id res chain seq x y z
N MET A 1 -7.81 16.45 9.01
CA MET A 1 -6.86 15.76 9.89
C MET A 1 -7.65 14.83 10.77
N GLY A 2 -7.24 13.57 10.90
CA GLY A 2 -7.85 12.61 11.81
C GLY A 2 -6.85 11.57 12.27
N ASP A 3 -7.31 10.64 13.08
CA ASP A 3 -6.49 9.61 13.71
C ASP A 3 -6.95 8.21 13.28
N ARG A 4 -5.99 7.34 12.99
CA ARG A 4 -6.19 5.88 12.94
C ARG A 4 -5.75 5.32 14.28
N TRP A 5 -6.72 5.17 15.18
CA TRP A 5 -6.51 4.60 16.51
C TRP A 5 -6.04 3.15 16.43
N ARG A 6 -5.03 2.82 17.23
CA ARG A 6 -4.59 1.43 17.48
C ARG A 6 -4.77 1.10 18.97
N PRO A 7 -5.96 0.63 19.39
CA PRO A 7 -6.28 0.50 20.82
C PRO A 7 -5.33 -0.43 21.60
N SER A 8 -4.78 -1.45 20.93
CA SER A 8 -3.82 -2.40 21.54
C SER A 8 -2.41 -1.82 21.75
N LEU A 9 -2.10 -0.68 21.12
CA LEU A 9 -0.81 0.00 21.23
C LEU A 9 -1.01 1.48 20.89
N LEU A 10 -1.67 2.22 21.79
CA LEU A 10 -2.17 3.57 21.53
C LEU A 10 -1.08 4.55 21.06
N GLY A 11 0.15 4.43 21.57
CA GLY A 11 1.31 5.24 21.15
C GLY A 11 1.76 5.02 19.70
N SER A 12 1.25 3.99 19.04
CA SER A 12 1.46 3.70 17.62
C SER A 12 0.21 3.98 16.77
N SER A 13 -0.77 4.71 17.31
CA SER A 13 -1.83 5.31 16.50
C SER A 13 -1.20 6.26 15.47
N THR A 14 -1.80 6.38 14.29
CA THR A 14 -1.22 7.14 13.18
C THR A 14 -2.12 8.29 12.76
N TYR A 15 -1.53 9.33 12.19
CA TYR A 15 -2.26 10.47 11.65
C TYR A 15 -2.72 10.19 10.22
N ILE A 16 -3.99 10.47 9.94
CA ILE A 16 -4.60 10.37 8.61
C ILE A 16 -4.96 11.77 8.14
N TRP A 17 -4.09 12.36 7.35
CA TRP A 17 -4.25 13.70 6.84
C TRP A 17 -4.40 13.67 5.32
N TYR A 18 -5.53 14.17 4.84
CA TYR A 18 -5.84 14.33 3.43
C TYR A 18 -6.31 15.75 3.17
N PRO A 19 -6.14 16.25 1.92
CA PRO A 19 -6.84 17.44 1.47
C PRO A 19 -8.36 17.26 1.57
N LEU A 20 -9.06 18.32 2.00
CA LEU A 20 -10.52 18.39 1.98
C LEU A 20 -10.94 19.37 0.88
N SER A 21 -11.46 18.84 -0.22
CA SER A 21 -11.86 19.62 -1.39
C SER A 21 -13.30 20.10 -1.27
N TRP A 22 -13.54 21.34 -1.69
CA TRP A 22 -14.88 21.96 -1.74
C TRP A 22 -15.35 22.22 -3.17
N ASN A 23 -14.68 21.65 -4.19
CA ASN A 23 -14.94 21.96 -5.60
C ASN A 23 -16.37 21.63 -6.07
N THR A 24 -17.07 20.73 -5.36
CA THR A 24 -18.46 20.36 -5.64
C THR A 24 -19.48 21.13 -4.78
N GLY A 25 -19.02 22.08 -3.95
CA GLY A 25 -19.85 22.78 -2.95
C GLY A 25 -20.07 22.00 -1.65
N VAL A 26 -19.64 20.73 -1.59
CA VAL A 26 -19.70 19.85 -0.40
C VAL A 26 -18.28 19.36 -0.09
N PRO A 27 -17.84 19.36 1.17
CA PRO A 27 -16.50 18.91 1.53
C PRO A 27 -16.33 17.42 1.23
N GLN A 28 -15.27 17.07 0.48
CA GLN A 28 -14.91 15.69 0.14
C GLN A 28 -13.44 15.44 0.42
N ILE A 29 -13.13 14.28 1.03
CA ILE A 29 -11.74 13.85 1.20
C ILE A 29 -11.15 13.53 -0.17
N VAL A 30 -9.97 14.08 -0.45
CA VAL A 30 -9.15 13.68 -1.59
C VAL A 30 -8.22 12.57 -1.14
N ALA A 31 -8.47 11.33 -1.58
CA ALA A 31 -7.66 10.16 -1.25
C ALA A 31 -6.29 10.22 -1.96
N ALA A 32 -5.37 11.01 -1.42
CA ALA A 32 -4.02 11.19 -1.93
C ALA A 32 -3.02 10.64 -0.90
N ASP A 33 -2.45 9.46 -1.15
CA ASP A 33 -1.52 8.83 -0.20
C ASP A 33 -0.27 9.68 0.07
N VAL A 34 0.21 10.37 -0.97
CA VAL A 34 1.34 11.30 -0.91
C VAL A 34 0.89 12.63 -1.51
N TRP A 35 1.03 13.70 -0.75
CA TRP A 35 0.62 15.04 -1.15
C TRP A 35 1.47 16.10 -0.45
N SER A 36 1.52 17.29 -1.03
CA SER A 36 2.19 18.46 -0.47
C SER A 36 1.20 19.60 -0.25
N VAL A 37 1.55 20.50 0.67
CA VAL A 37 0.78 21.71 0.98
C VAL A 37 1.65 22.94 0.78
N ASN A 38 1.11 23.96 0.10
CA ASN A 38 1.68 25.29 0.07
C ASN A 38 0.81 26.21 0.94
N LEU A 39 1.27 26.46 2.16
CA LEU A 39 0.54 27.25 3.15
C LEU A 39 0.36 28.71 2.71
N ALA A 40 1.37 29.31 2.07
CA ALA A 40 1.30 30.70 1.63
C ALA A 40 0.27 30.90 0.51
N ALA A 41 0.17 29.94 -0.40
CA ALA A 41 -0.80 29.97 -1.50
C ALA A 41 -2.18 29.41 -1.13
N GLY A 42 -2.30 28.70 0.00
CA GLY A 42 -3.54 28.01 0.38
C GLY A 42 -3.89 26.84 -0.54
N THR A 43 -2.89 26.19 -1.15
CA THR A 43 -3.10 25.11 -2.13
C THR A 43 -2.48 23.79 -1.66
N TYR A 44 -2.96 22.68 -2.22
CA TYR A 44 -2.34 21.36 -2.09
C TYR A 44 -2.05 20.76 -3.46
N ALA A 45 -1.13 19.80 -3.52
CA ALA A 45 -0.88 19.01 -4.71
C ALA A 45 -0.78 17.52 -4.34
N ALA A 46 -1.60 16.69 -4.99
CA ALA A 46 -1.46 15.24 -4.90
C ALA A 46 -0.27 14.80 -5.76
N SER A 47 0.57 13.92 -5.22
CA SER A 47 1.71 13.38 -5.97
C SER A 47 1.25 12.34 -6.98
N SER A 48 1.81 12.38 -8.18
CA SER A 48 1.63 11.31 -9.16
C SER A 48 2.49 10.11 -8.81
N GLY A 49 1.94 8.91 -8.97
CA GLY A 49 2.67 7.65 -8.84
C GLY A 49 2.36 6.71 -10.00
N THR A 50 3.21 5.70 -10.18
CA THR A 50 2.99 4.62 -11.15
C THR A 50 2.31 3.45 -10.47
N VAL A 51 1.20 2.98 -11.05
CA VAL A 51 0.43 1.84 -10.56
C VAL A 51 1.04 0.54 -11.08
N TYR A 52 1.16 -0.46 -10.20
CA TYR A 52 1.51 -1.83 -10.55
C TYR A 52 0.52 -2.78 -9.89
N GLU A 53 -0.31 -3.44 -10.71
CA GLU A 53 -1.28 -4.43 -10.22
C GLU A 53 -0.55 -5.68 -9.70
N ALA A 54 -0.96 -6.19 -8.56
CA ALA A 54 -0.28 -7.31 -7.91
C ALA A 54 -0.41 -8.60 -8.72
N GLU A 55 -1.57 -8.83 -9.34
CA GLU A 55 -1.86 -10.02 -10.14
C GLU A 55 -1.03 -10.11 -11.43
N ASN A 56 -0.39 -9.00 -11.85
CA ASN A 56 0.57 -8.96 -12.95
C ASN A 56 2.01 -9.27 -12.49
N GLY A 57 2.24 -9.43 -11.19
CA GLY A 57 3.52 -9.83 -10.63
C GLY A 57 3.83 -11.32 -10.83
N VAL A 58 5.04 -11.71 -10.45
CA VAL A 58 5.43 -13.12 -10.38
C VAL A 58 4.92 -13.70 -9.07
N ILE A 59 3.79 -14.41 -9.16
CA ILE A 59 3.15 -15.09 -8.03
C ILE A 59 3.85 -16.43 -7.79
N SER A 60 4.08 -16.80 -6.53
CA SER A 60 4.82 -18.01 -6.17
C SER A 60 4.22 -18.74 -4.98
N GLY A 61 4.45 -20.06 -4.96
CA GLY A 61 4.02 -20.94 -3.88
C GLY A 61 2.50 -21.06 -3.79
N SER A 62 1.94 -20.87 -2.59
CA SER A 62 0.52 -21.08 -2.31
C SER A 62 -0.39 -19.86 -2.55
N ALA A 63 0.16 -18.75 -3.08
CA ALA A 63 -0.62 -17.55 -3.34
C ALA A 63 -1.65 -17.77 -4.47
N THR A 64 -2.79 -17.10 -4.39
CA THR A 64 -3.91 -17.24 -5.34
C THR A 64 -4.40 -15.88 -5.82
N ILE A 65 -5.22 -15.86 -6.88
CA ILE A 65 -5.76 -14.63 -7.47
C ILE A 65 -7.27 -14.56 -7.23
N PRO A 66 -7.74 -14.02 -6.08
CA PRO A 66 -9.15 -13.72 -5.90
C PRO A 66 -9.63 -12.66 -6.92
N SER A 67 -10.93 -12.64 -7.19
CA SER A 67 -11.54 -11.65 -8.09
C SER A 67 -12.74 -11.00 -7.41
N SER A 68 -12.86 -9.68 -7.57
CA SER A 68 -13.91 -8.85 -6.99
C SER A 68 -13.97 -7.52 -7.72
N SER A 69 -15.16 -6.96 -7.94
CA SER A 69 -15.31 -5.63 -8.53
C SER A 69 -14.74 -4.49 -7.66
N SER A 70 -14.43 -4.78 -6.39
CA SER A 70 -13.80 -3.82 -5.47
C SER A 70 -12.30 -3.64 -5.68
N PHE A 71 -11.63 -4.59 -6.35
CA PHE A 71 -10.20 -4.53 -6.61
C PHE A 71 -9.92 -3.74 -7.90
N SER A 72 -8.77 -3.09 -7.94
CA SER A 72 -8.22 -2.52 -9.17
C SER A 72 -8.09 -3.64 -10.22
N GLY A 73 -8.52 -3.39 -11.46
CA GLY A 73 -8.52 -4.44 -12.49
C GLY A 73 -9.43 -5.65 -12.20
N GLY A 74 -10.18 -5.65 -11.09
CA GLY A 74 -11.06 -6.74 -10.67
C GLY A 74 -10.35 -7.91 -9.97
N LYS A 75 -9.06 -7.82 -9.65
CA LYS A 75 -8.24 -8.90 -9.12
C LYS A 75 -7.28 -8.41 -8.03
N ALA A 76 -6.86 -9.33 -7.18
CA ALA A 76 -5.81 -9.10 -6.18
C ALA A 76 -4.97 -10.39 -6.06
N VAL A 77 -3.92 -10.37 -5.25
CA VAL A 77 -3.17 -11.57 -4.86
C VAL A 77 -3.44 -11.88 -3.40
N GLY A 78 -4.10 -13.00 -3.14
CA GLY A 78 -4.41 -13.51 -1.82
C GLY A 78 -3.55 -14.70 -1.44
N TYR A 79 -3.80 -15.24 -0.24
CA TYR A 79 -2.98 -16.33 0.34
C TYR A 79 -1.48 -16.00 0.38
N LEU A 80 -1.15 -14.71 0.52
CA LEU A 80 0.21 -14.22 0.73
C LEU A 80 0.68 -14.55 2.15
N GLY A 81 1.95 -14.94 2.28
CA GLY A 81 2.49 -15.53 3.50
C GLY A 81 2.19 -17.02 3.59
N LYS A 82 2.72 -17.69 4.63
CA LYS A 82 2.62 -19.16 4.79
C LYS A 82 3.01 -19.96 3.53
N GLY A 83 4.03 -19.48 2.82
CA GLY A 83 4.51 -20.11 1.58
C GLY A 83 4.00 -19.44 0.29
N GLY A 84 3.06 -18.51 0.36
CA GLY A 84 2.65 -17.68 -0.77
C GLY A 84 3.41 -16.35 -0.83
N SER A 85 3.78 -15.90 -2.02
CA SER A 85 4.39 -14.57 -2.22
C SER A 85 4.09 -14.02 -3.61
N VAL A 86 4.32 -12.71 -3.79
CA VAL A 86 4.29 -12.06 -5.10
C VAL A 86 5.48 -11.12 -5.24
N THR A 87 6.11 -11.13 -6.41
CA THR A 87 7.18 -10.19 -6.77
C THR A 87 6.74 -9.28 -7.90
N ILE A 88 6.80 -7.98 -7.67
CA ILE A 88 6.40 -6.93 -8.62
C ILE A 88 7.66 -6.20 -9.09
N ASN A 89 7.83 -6.08 -10.42
CA ASN A 89 8.92 -5.29 -11.00
C ASN A 89 8.48 -3.84 -11.18
N VAL A 90 9.27 -2.90 -10.68
CA VAL A 90 8.96 -1.46 -10.69
C VAL A 90 10.12 -0.63 -11.21
N GLN A 91 9.85 0.64 -11.55
CA GLN A 91 10.89 1.61 -11.90
C GLN A 91 11.20 2.52 -10.71
N GLY A 92 12.49 2.65 -10.41
CA GLY A 92 13.00 3.54 -9.37
C GLY A 92 13.78 4.73 -9.93
N ILE A 93 13.89 5.78 -9.14
CA ILE A 93 14.61 7.02 -9.49
C ILE A 93 16.03 7.08 -8.90
N GLY A 94 16.48 6.03 -8.21
CA GLY A 94 17.77 6.02 -7.53
C GLY A 94 17.77 6.72 -6.17
N ALA A 95 16.61 6.84 -5.52
CA ALA A 95 16.44 7.45 -4.21
C ALA A 95 15.37 6.71 -3.39
N SER A 96 15.18 7.14 -2.15
CA SER A 96 14.05 6.68 -1.34
C SER A 96 12.73 7.18 -1.96
N GLN A 97 11.80 6.27 -2.19
CA GLN A 97 10.48 6.55 -2.75
C GLN A 97 9.39 6.04 -1.82
N TRP A 98 8.30 6.79 -1.72
CA TRP A 98 7.09 6.28 -1.08
C TRP A 98 6.42 5.26 -2.00
N VAL A 99 6.02 4.14 -1.42
CA VAL A 99 5.23 3.11 -2.06
C VAL A 99 4.00 2.85 -1.22
N SER A 100 2.83 3.02 -1.80
CA SER A 100 1.57 2.64 -1.15
C SER A 100 1.21 1.22 -1.52
N LEU A 101 0.89 0.42 -0.51
CA LEU A 101 0.33 -0.92 -0.67
C LEU A 101 -1.18 -0.79 -0.54
N TYR A 102 -1.92 -1.08 -1.61
CA TYR A 102 -3.37 -1.20 -1.59
C TYR A 102 -3.73 -2.66 -1.31
N TYR A 103 -4.52 -2.89 -0.26
CA TYR A 103 -4.81 -4.25 0.19
C TYR A 103 -6.21 -4.34 0.81
N ALA A 104 -6.73 -5.56 0.91
CA ALA A 104 -7.95 -5.87 1.65
C ALA A 104 -7.65 -6.84 2.81
N ASN A 105 -8.04 -6.43 4.02
CA ASN A 105 -7.96 -7.25 5.23
C ASN A 105 -9.34 -7.31 5.89
N GLY A 106 -10.05 -8.42 5.64
CA GLY A 106 -11.37 -8.66 6.21
C GLY A 106 -11.38 -9.09 7.68
N ASP A 107 -10.23 -9.31 8.29
CA ASP A 107 -10.15 -9.69 9.69
C ASP A 107 -10.52 -8.49 10.60
N SER A 108 -10.90 -8.78 11.85
CA SER A 108 -11.07 -7.75 12.89
C SER A 108 -9.75 -7.27 13.49
N THR A 109 -8.64 -7.94 13.18
CA THR A 109 -7.29 -7.65 13.66
C THR A 109 -6.38 -7.21 12.53
N TRP A 110 -5.26 -6.59 12.89
CA TRP A 110 -4.25 -6.19 11.92
C TRP A 110 -3.46 -7.41 11.45
N ARG A 111 -3.19 -7.46 10.15
CA ARG A 111 -2.16 -8.32 9.55
C ARG A 111 -0.88 -7.52 9.32
N ASN A 112 0.11 -8.15 8.71
CA ASN A 112 1.29 -7.50 8.21
C ASN A 112 1.84 -8.27 7.00
N THR A 113 2.68 -7.62 6.22
CA THR A 113 3.38 -8.23 5.09
C THR A 113 4.87 -7.92 5.15
N THR A 114 5.72 -8.91 4.90
CA THR A 114 7.15 -8.68 4.65
C THR A 114 7.32 -8.01 3.29
N VAL A 115 8.23 -7.04 3.20
CA VAL A 115 8.57 -6.34 1.95
C VAL A 115 10.08 -6.38 1.78
N SER A 116 10.56 -6.97 0.69
CA SER A 116 11.97 -7.04 0.32
C SER A 116 12.19 -6.37 -1.03
N VAL A 117 13.19 -5.48 -1.11
CA VAL A 117 13.58 -4.82 -2.36
C VAL A 117 14.85 -5.48 -2.88
N ASN A 118 14.83 -5.91 -4.15
CA ASN A 118 15.96 -6.52 -4.85
C ASN A 118 16.61 -7.70 -4.09
N GLY A 119 15.79 -8.48 -3.35
CA GLY A 119 16.27 -9.60 -2.53
C GLY A 119 17.01 -9.19 -1.25
N GLY A 120 16.98 -7.91 -0.88
CA GLY A 120 17.56 -7.41 0.37
C GLY A 120 16.78 -7.83 1.62
N THR A 121 17.24 -7.36 2.78
CA THR A 121 16.58 -7.62 4.06
C THR A 121 15.13 -7.16 4.06
N SER A 122 14.22 -8.05 4.45
CA SER A 122 12.81 -7.73 4.55
C SER A 122 12.52 -6.77 5.70
N ILE A 123 11.66 -5.80 5.46
CA ILE A 123 10.99 -5.02 6.50
C ILE A 123 9.54 -5.49 6.65
N LEU A 124 8.90 -5.16 7.78
CA LEU A 124 7.50 -5.50 8.03
C LEU A 124 6.61 -4.26 7.85
N VAL A 125 5.52 -4.40 7.11
CA VAL A 125 4.52 -3.34 6.92
C VAL A 125 3.20 -3.80 7.53
N ASP A 126 2.70 -3.02 8.49
CA ASP A 126 1.41 -3.27 9.15
C ASP A 126 0.25 -3.09 8.15
N GLN A 127 -0.71 -4.01 8.18
CA GLN A 127 -1.91 -4.02 7.36
C GLN A 127 -3.16 -4.02 8.26
N PRO A 128 -3.60 -2.84 8.74
CA PRO A 128 -4.85 -2.67 9.48
C PRO A 128 -6.05 -3.35 8.83
N ASN A 129 -7.04 -3.76 9.63
CA ASN A 129 -8.32 -4.21 9.11
C ASN A 129 -8.95 -3.15 8.20
N THR A 130 -9.49 -3.57 7.06
CA THR A 130 -10.06 -2.65 6.06
C THR A 130 -11.58 -2.53 6.16
N GLY A 131 -12.20 -3.32 7.04
CA GLY A 131 -13.65 -3.36 7.22
C GLY A 131 -14.35 -4.43 6.39
N GLY A 132 -13.63 -5.15 5.53
CA GLY A 132 -14.14 -6.31 4.80
C GLY A 132 -13.16 -6.79 3.73
N GLY A 133 -13.28 -8.06 3.31
CA GLY A 133 -12.42 -8.65 2.27
C GLY A 133 -12.60 -8.04 0.86
N ASN A 134 -13.63 -7.23 0.66
CA ASN A 134 -13.90 -6.46 -0.57
C ASN A 134 -13.82 -4.94 -0.32
N VAL A 135 -13.08 -4.52 0.72
CA VAL A 135 -12.81 -3.12 1.01
C VAL A 135 -11.30 -2.92 0.96
N VAL A 136 -10.85 -2.08 0.04
CA VAL A 136 -9.43 -1.79 -0.18
C VAL A 136 -9.06 -0.48 0.50
N LEU A 137 -7.99 -0.51 1.30
CA LEU A 137 -7.33 0.69 1.82
C LEU A 137 -5.83 0.64 1.49
N SER A 138 -5.14 1.76 1.68
CA SER A 138 -3.70 1.85 1.48
C SER A 138 -2.92 2.11 2.78
N VAL A 139 -1.69 1.61 2.82
CA VAL A 139 -0.65 2.00 3.78
C VAL A 139 0.65 2.34 3.06
N PRO A 140 1.38 3.38 3.50
CA PRO A 140 2.64 3.77 2.88
C PRO A 140 3.83 3.01 3.49
N VAL A 141 4.84 2.78 2.67
CA VAL A 141 6.18 2.38 3.10
C VAL A 141 7.23 3.14 2.28
N LYS A 142 8.30 3.59 2.92
CA LYS A 142 9.40 4.27 2.24
C LYS A 142 10.49 3.27 1.88
N LEU A 143 10.75 3.08 0.59
CA LEU A 143 11.68 2.08 0.07
C LEU A 143 12.84 2.74 -0.67
N ASN A 144 14.04 2.20 -0.51
CA ASN A 144 15.21 2.63 -1.28
C ASN A 144 15.25 1.87 -2.61
N LEU A 145 14.97 2.54 -3.72
CA LEU A 145 14.96 1.95 -5.04
C LEU A 145 16.17 2.43 -5.85
N ARG A 146 16.87 1.52 -6.54
CA ARG A 146 17.93 1.91 -7.48
C ARG A 146 17.33 2.62 -8.70
N SER A 147 18.13 3.36 -9.45
CA SER A 147 17.67 3.92 -10.72
C SER A 147 17.35 2.78 -11.70
N GLY A 148 16.21 2.87 -12.39
CA GLY A 148 15.73 1.84 -13.32
C GLY A 148 15.01 0.68 -12.63
N ALA A 149 15.16 -0.53 -13.17
CA ALA A 149 14.37 -1.69 -12.77
C ALA A 149 14.70 -2.18 -11.34
N ASN A 150 13.68 -2.33 -10.50
CA ASN A 150 13.75 -2.95 -9.17
C ASN A 150 12.74 -4.09 -9.07
N SER A 151 12.99 -5.07 -8.22
CA SER A 151 11.97 -6.03 -7.79
C SER A 151 11.56 -5.75 -6.35
N ILE A 152 10.26 -5.83 -6.07
CA ILE A 152 9.71 -5.75 -4.72
C ILE A 152 8.92 -7.03 -4.46
N THR A 153 9.36 -7.81 -3.47
CA THR A 153 8.74 -9.08 -3.09
C THR A 153 7.95 -8.91 -1.79
N PHE A 154 6.71 -9.39 -1.80
CA PHE A 154 5.77 -9.30 -0.69
C PHE A 154 5.51 -10.68 -0.07
N ALA A 155 5.44 -10.72 1.26
CA ALA A 155 5.11 -11.87 2.10
C ALA A 155 6.02 -13.12 1.96
N ALA A 156 7.18 -12.97 1.31
CA ALA A 156 8.17 -14.04 1.23
C ALA A 156 8.69 -14.42 2.62
N ASN A 157 8.81 -15.74 2.85
CA ASN A 157 9.31 -16.33 4.09
C ASN A 157 8.57 -15.89 5.38
N GLN A 158 7.32 -15.45 5.25
CA GLN A 158 6.46 -15.08 6.37
C GLN A 158 5.63 -16.28 6.84
N ASN A 159 5.53 -16.49 8.16
CA ASN A 159 4.79 -17.62 8.77
C ASN A 159 3.32 -17.29 9.13
N THR A 160 2.91 -16.04 8.98
CA THR A 160 1.52 -15.57 9.09
C THR A 160 0.98 -15.24 7.69
N TYR A 161 -0.34 -15.20 7.54
CA TYR A 161 -0.94 -14.67 6.32
C TYR A 161 -0.88 -13.13 6.32
N ALA A 162 -0.48 -12.57 5.19
CA ALA A 162 -0.66 -11.16 4.87
C ALA A 162 -2.10 -10.89 4.41
N ALA A 163 -2.45 -9.62 4.25
CA ALA A 163 -3.68 -9.22 3.60
C ALA A 163 -3.62 -9.43 2.08
N ASP A 164 -4.77 -9.48 1.41
CA ASP A 164 -4.84 -9.63 -0.04
C ASP A 164 -4.33 -8.35 -0.69
N LEU A 165 -3.27 -8.43 -1.51
CA LEU A 165 -2.64 -7.28 -2.14
C LEU A 165 -3.32 -6.99 -3.48
N ASP A 166 -4.00 -5.86 -3.59
CA ASP A 166 -4.64 -5.38 -4.82
C ASP A 166 -3.56 -4.85 -5.77
N LYS A 167 -2.85 -3.80 -5.32
CA LYS A 167 -1.83 -3.13 -6.12
C LYS A 167 -0.82 -2.39 -5.28
N ILE A 168 0.22 -1.90 -5.93
CA ILE A 168 1.10 -0.89 -5.35
C ILE A 168 1.15 0.37 -6.21
N VAL A 169 1.40 1.51 -5.56
CA VAL A 169 1.66 2.78 -6.25
C VAL A 169 3.02 3.29 -5.82
N VAL A 170 3.93 3.46 -6.78
CA VAL A 170 5.28 3.97 -6.55
C VAL A 170 5.33 5.44 -6.92
N TYR A 171 5.56 6.30 -5.93
CA TYR A 171 5.59 7.75 -6.11
C TYR A 171 7.00 8.23 -6.47
N THR A 172 7.09 9.22 -7.36
CA THR A 172 8.37 9.83 -7.78
C THR A 172 8.66 11.15 -7.05
N ALA A 173 7.66 11.71 -6.37
CA ALA A 173 7.81 12.92 -5.58
C ALA A 173 8.59 12.63 -4.29
N SER A 174 9.52 13.55 -3.97
CA SER A 174 10.31 13.58 -2.73
C SER A 174 9.55 14.27 -1.61
#